data_AF-A0A227JH30-F1
#
_entry.id   AF-A0A227JH30-F1
#
_cell.length_a   1.000
_cell.length_b   1.000
_cell.length_c   1.000
_cell.angle_alpha   90.00
_cell.angle_beta   90.00
_cell.angle_gamma   90.00
#
_symmetry.space_group_name_H-M   'P 1'
#
loop_
_entity.id
_entity.type
_entity.pdbx_description
1 polymer ?
#
loop_
_entity_poly.entity_id
_entity_poly.type
_entity_poly.pdbx_seq_one_letter_code
_entity_poly.pdbx_strand_id
1 'polypeptide(L)'
;KALYARKDLHPDLPSIRCVGYRQMWEYLDGECTRDEAVFRGVCATRQLAKRQITWLRSWDDLTWLDSDNIEQALETMSEAIASD
;
A
#
# COMPACT_ATOMS: atom_id res chain seq x y z
N LYS A 1 -14.48 -11.77 8.52
CA LYS A 1 -13.87 -12.29 9.77
C LYS A 1 -13.13 -13.62 9.62
N ALA A 2 -13.10 -14.25 8.43
CA ALA A 2 -12.48 -15.58 8.24
C ALA A 2 -11.01 -15.66 8.66
N LEU A 3 -10.20 -14.63 8.36
CA LEU A 3 -8.79 -14.59 8.78
C LEU A 3 -8.63 -14.38 10.28
N TYR A 4 -9.41 -13.49 10.91
CA TYR A 4 -9.33 -13.25 12.35
C TYR A 4 -9.74 -14.48 13.19
N ALA A 5 -10.62 -15.34 12.66
CA ALA A 5 -11.05 -16.56 13.34
C ALA A 5 -10.00 -17.69 13.31
N ARG A 6 -8.93 -17.55 12.52
CA ARG A 6 -7.88 -18.56 12.40
C ARG A 6 -6.91 -18.46 13.56
N LYS A 7 -6.77 -19.55 14.33
CA LYS A 7 -5.90 -19.61 15.53
C LYS A 7 -4.41 -19.56 15.22
N ASP A 8 -4.02 -19.87 13.98
CA ASP A 8 -2.63 -19.83 13.52
C ASP A 8 -2.19 -18.43 13.06
N LEU A 9 -3.13 -17.47 12.97
CA LEU A 9 -2.82 -16.09 12.61
C LEU A 9 -2.83 -15.19 13.85
N HIS A 10 -1.78 -14.39 14.00
CA HIS A 10 -1.63 -13.45 15.12
C HIS A 10 -1.03 -12.12 14.65
N PRO A 11 -1.19 -11.02 15.42
CA PRO A 11 -0.76 -9.67 15.03
C PRO A 11 0.71 -9.49 14.69
N ASP A 12 1.58 -10.40 15.12
CA ASP A 12 3.01 -10.32 14.82
C ASP A 12 3.40 -10.79 13.43
N LEU A 13 2.48 -11.45 12.72
CA LEU A 13 2.73 -11.90 11.36
C LEU A 13 2.80 -10.70 10.40
N PRO A 14 3.76 -10.70 9.45
CA PRO A 14 3.87 -9.64 8.44
C PRO A 14 2.57 -9.40 7.67
N SER A 15 1.84 -10.47 7.34
CA SER A 15 0.56 -10.40 6.64
C SER A 15 -0.51 -9.63 7.41
N ILE A 16 -0.50 -9.72 8.75
CA ILE A 16 -1.47 -9.01 9.61
C ILE A 16 -1.03 -7.57 9.87
N ARG A 17 0.29 -7.30 9.85
CA ARG A 17 0.85 -5.94 9.95
C ARG A 17 0.67 -5.10 8.68
N CYS A 18 0.17 -5.69 7.59
CA CYS A 18 -0.17 -4.96 6.38
C CYS A 18 -1.14 -3.80 6.66
N VAL A 19 -0.97 -2.71 5.93
CA VAL A 19 -1.86 -1.55 5.99
C VAL A 19 -3.31 -1.97 5.70
N GLY A 20 -4.25 -1.47 6.50
CA GLY A 20 -5.66 -1.86 6.47
C GLY A 20 -5.95 -3.11 7.30
N TYR A 21 -5.17 -4.18 7.11
CA TYR A 21 -5.33 -5.42 7.87
C TYR A 21 -5.09 -5.22 9.36
N ARG A 22 -4.01 -4.53 9.74
CA ARG A 22 -3.70 -4.26 11.15
C ARG A 22 -4.83 -3.49 11.83
N GLN A 23 -5.32 -2.42 11.21
CA GLN A 23 -6.37 -1.57 11.79
C GLN A 23 -7.70 -2.32 11.92
N MET A 24 -8.05 -3.14 10.92
CA MET A 24 -9.25 -3.97 11.00
C MET A 24 -9.11 -5.07 12.07
N TRP A 25 -7.89 -5.58 12.29
CA TRP A 25 -7.61 -6.53 13.36
C TRP A 25 -7.83 -5.91 14.75
N GLU A 26 -7.32 -4.70 14.98
CA GLU A 26 -7.53 -3.91 16.22
C GLU A 26 -9.02 -3.67 16.48
N TYR A 27 -9.80 -3.32 15.44
CA TYR A 27 -11.26 -3.19 15.54
C TYR A 27 -11.94 -4.50 15.95
N LEU A 28 -11.55 -5.62 15.34
CA LEU A 28 -12.13 -6.93 15.65
C LEU A 28 -11.78 -7.41 17.07
N ASP A 29 -10.66 -6.95 17.60
CA ASP A 29 -10.21 -7.20 18.98
C ASP A 29 -10.87 -6.26 20.01
N GLY A 30 -11.67 -5.29 19.54
CA GLY A 30 -12.35 -4.31 20.40
C GLY A 30 -11.46 -3.17 20.89
N GLU A 31 -10.25 -3.01 20.35
CA GLU A 31 -9.30 -1.97 20.74
C GLU A 31 -9.67 -0.57 20.23
N CYS A 32 -10.50 -0.48 19.17
CA CYS A 32 -10.98 0.79 18.62
C CYS A 32 -12.35 0.67 17.96
N THR A 33 -12.96 1.81 17.66
CA THR A 33 -14.21 1.85 16.88
C THR A 33 -13.95 1.58 15.40
N ARG A 34 -14.99 1.20 14.66
CA ARG A 34 -14.88 0.99 13.20
C ARG A 34 -14.42 2.25 12.47
N ASP A 35 -14.97 3.41 12.84
CA ASP A 35 -14.66 4.68 12.18
C ASP A 35 -13.20 5.08 12.44
N GLU A 36 -12.71 4.82 13.66
CA GLU A 36 -11.31 5.02 14.00
C GLU A 36 -10.38 4.08 13.22
N ALA A 37 -10.74 2.80 13.09
CA ALA A 37 -9.97 1.85 12.28
C ALA A 37 -9.91 2.27 10.80
N VAL A 38 -11.02 2.77 10.23
CA VAL A 38 -11.05 3.31 8.87
C VAL A 38 -10.15 4.53 8.75
N PHE A 39 -10.27 5.49 9.67
CA PHE A 39 -9.44 6.69 9.68
C PHE A 39 -7.94 6.34 9.75
N ARG A 40 -7.55 5.50 10.71
CA ARG A 40 -6.17 5.03 10.88
C ARG A 40 -5.68 4.28 9.64
N GLY A 41 -6.54 3.47 9.02
CA GLY A 41 -6.22 2.72 7.80
C GLY A 41 -5.88 3.66 6.64
N VAL A 42 -6.70 4.68 6.41
CA VAL A 42 -6.44 5.70 5.37
C VAL A 42 -5.14 6.46 5.65
N CYS A 43 -4.91 6.88 6.90
CA CYS A 43 -3.66 7.53 7.29
C CYS A 43 -2.43 6.63 7.05
N ALA A 44 -2.50 5.36 7.40
CA ALA A 44 -1.43 4.39 7.17
C ALA A 44 -1.15 4.19 5.67
N THR A 45 -2.19 4.14 4.82
CA THR A 45 -2.04 4.07 3.36
C THR A 45 -1.34 5.30 2.80
N ARG A 46 -1.71 6.51 3.24
CA ARG A 46 -1.05 7.75 2.81
C ARG A 46 0.41 7.80 3.23
N GLN A 47 0.73 7.35 4.44
CA GLN A 47 2.11 7.26 4.92
C GLN A 47 2.92 6.24 4.12
N LEU A 48 2.34 5.10 3.77
CA LEU A 48 2.97 4.11 2.89
C LEU A 48 3.27 4.70 1.52
N ALA A 49 2.28 5.31 0.87
CA ALA A 49 2.44 5.95 -0.44
C ALA A 49 3.50 7.07 -0.41
N LYS A 50 3.49 7.92 0.63
CA LYS A 50 4.54 8.93 0.83
C LYS A 50 5.92 8.31 0.88
N ARG A 51 6.10 7.23 1.66
CA ARG A 51 7.39 6.52 1.76
C ARG A 51 7.80 5.92 0.41
N GLN A 52 6.88 5.28 -0.32
CA GLN A 52 7.16 4.74 -1.66
C GLN A 52 7.67 5.82 -2.61
N ILE A 53 7.00 6.98 -2.66
CA ILE A 53 7.41 8.11 -3.49
C ILE A 53 8.76 8.69 -3.03
N THR A 54 8.99 8.80 -1.71
CA THR A 54 10.30 9.24 -1.17
C THR A 54 11.43 8.31 -1.62
N TRP A 55 11.20 6.99 -1.60
CA TRP A 55 12.17 6.02 -2.10
C TRP A 55 12.43 6.19 -3.60
N LEU A 56 11.37 6.28 -4.42
CA LEU A 56 11.50 6.45 -5.88
C LEU A 56 12.27 7.73 -6.25
N ARG A 57 12.10 8.83 -5.49
CA ARG A 57 12.85 10.08 -5.69
C ARG A 57 14.36 9.96 -5.41
N SER A 58 14.78 8.91 -4.73
CA SER A 58 16.21 8.66 -4.45
C SER A 58 16.87 7.72 -5.45
N TRP A 59 16.12 7.19 -6.42
CA TRP A 59 16.68 6.37 -7.50
C TRP A 59 17.18 7.26 -8.63
N ASP A 60 18.40 6.99 -9.09
CA ASP A 60 18.96 7.57 -10.29
C ASP A 60 18.37 6.89 -11.53
N ASP A 61 18.33 7.60 -12.66
CA ASP A 61 17.87 7.11 -13.97
C ASP A 61 16.45 6.50 -13.98
N LEU A 62 15.54 7.05 -13.15
CA LEU A 62 14.14 6.64 -13.11
C LEU A 62 13.26 7.46 -14.06
N THR A 63 12.59 6.77 -14.99
CA THR A 63 11.55 7.37 -15.85
C THR A 63 10.22 7.42 -15.10
N TRP A 64 9.71 8.63 -14.84
CA TRP A 64 8.40 8.82 -14.22
C TRP A 64 7.27 8.64 -15.25
N LEU A 65 6.27 7.85 -14.88
CA LEU A 65 5.04 7.66 -15.65
C LEU A 65 3.87 8.31 -14.90
N ASP A 66 3.01 9.02 -15.62
CA ASP A 66 1.81 9.64 -15.06
C ASP A 66 0.66 8.62 -15.01
N SER A 67 0.07 8.42 -13.83
CA SER A 67 -1.05 7.51 -13.64
C SER A 67 -2.34 8.01 -14.30
N ASP A 68 -2.47 9.32 -14.51
CA ASP A 68 -3.66 9.92 -15.12
C ASP A 68 -3.57 9.99 -16.66
N ASN A 69 -2.38 9.72 -17.24
CA ASN A 69 -2.15 9.72 -18.68
C ASN A 69 -1.56 8.37 -19.15
N ILE A 70 -2.44 7.39 -19.27
CA ILE A 70 -2.08 6.00 -19.57
C ILE A 70 -1.53 5.85 -20.99
N GLU A 71 -2.10 6.56 -21.98
CA GLU A 71 -1.62 6.49 -23.36
C GLU A 71 -0.15 6.94 -23.46
N GLN A 72 0.20 8.07 -22.84
CA GLN A 72 1.57 8.57 -22.85
C GLN A 72 2.52 7.62 -22.11
N ALA A 73 2.09 7.08 -20.96
CA ALA A 73 2.90 6.14 -20.20
C ALA A 73 3.22 4.86 -21.00
N LEU A 74 2.25 4.36 -21.77
CA LEU A 74 2.43 3.20 -22.63
C LEU A 74 3.40 3.49 -23.79
N GLU A 75 3.30 4.66 -24.42
CA GLU A 75 4.22 5.09 -25.48
C GLU A 75 5.66 5.15 -24.96
N THR A 76 5.89 5.86 -23.85
CA THR A 76 7.22 5.97 -23.24
C THR A 76 7.81 4.61 -22.88
N MET A 77 7.00 3.70 -22.33
CA MET A 77 7.46 2.34 -22.02
C MET A 77 7.79 1.52 -23.27
N SER A 78 7.01 1.68 -24.34
CA SER A 78 7.24 0.98 -25.62
C SER A 78 8.53 1.43 -26.30
N GLU A 79 8.80 2.74 -26.29
CA GLU A 79 10.03 3.33 -26.82
C GLU A 79 11.26 2.86 -26.04
N ALA A 80 11.19 2.85 -24.70
CA ALA A 80 12.27 2.39 -23.84
C ALA A 80 12.65 0.92 -24.11
N ILE A 81 11.66 0.04 -24.29
CA ILE A 81 11.89 -1.38 -24.61
C ILE A 81 12.46 -1.56 -26.02
N ALA A 82 12.07 -0.71 -26.97
CA ALA A 82 12.57 -0.79 -28.36
C ALA A 82 13.99 -0.22 -28.53
N SER A 83 14.46 0.60 -27.57
CA SER A 83 15.81 1.15 -27.56
C SER A 83 16.87 0.25 -26.92
N ASP A 84 16.45 -0.86 -26.30
CA ASP A 84 17.32 -1.93 -25.75
C ASP A 84 17.58 -3.04 -26.81
#